data_AF-A0A7S1ZKK4-F1
#
_entry.id   AF-A0A7S1ZKK4-F1
#
_cell.length_a   1.000
_cell.length_b   1.000
_cell.length_c   1.000
_cell.angle_alpha   90.00
_cell.angle_beta   90.00
_cell.angle_gamma   90.00
#
_symmetry.space_group_name_H-M   'P 1'
#
loop_
_entity.id
_entity.type
_entity.pdbx_description
1 polymer ?
#
loop_
_entity_poly.entity_id
_entity_poly.type
_entity_poly.pdbx_seq_one_letter_code
_entity_poly.pdbx_strand_id
1 'polypeptide(L)'
;MSFRVVTALNSPPLVAAAGLATLVGIPFVDAAATSGASLALLKGANVVSFAANCAAVSVPGRIDERQDQEMRRGALNPTKPAATGQIRGDSTPGEATPLADQEHHTSSYNENYSPARGRTLVSPSGWAFAIWGPIYAGEAIFVAAQLLPGSSGLTEIIPQVTAPFIATNIFQSLWCASFRPSYGTEGWEKYISPAMLAGTAYSLSLIHSVGTGIAGATAWYFFPFALHFGWTTAATLVNLSGSVSMGSSTPDSTVIAVGHSSAVVATAFGIGVTLSQSAPVYGLTVAWALAACGDGMKKRIAAVNADRNAGEEGVDLLRAAGVQKKLCWIGSGVCTLVALTTMFS
;
A
#
# COMPACT_ATOMS: atom_id res chain seq x y z
N MET A 1 9.02 -0.90 -28.58
CA MET A 1 7.84 -0.08 -28.21
C MET A 1 8.36 1.32 -27.86
N SER A 2 7.83 2.40 -28.47
CA SER A 2 8.36 3.76 -28.22
C SER A 2 8.07 4.19 -26.77
N PHE A 3 9.02 4.88 -26.12
CA PHE A 3 8.92 5.40 -24.75
C PHE A 3 7.61 6.15 -24.50
N ARG A 4 7.11 6.89 -25.51
CA ARG A 4 5.83 7.62 -25.44
C ARG A 4 4.61 6.72 -25.24
N VAL A 5 4.63 5.51 -25.80
CA VAL A 5 3.52 4.55 -25.68
C VAL A 5 3.49 3.95 -24.27
N VAL A 6 4.66 3.63 -23.71
CA VAL A 6 4.78 3.10 -22.34
C VAL A 6 4.37 4.15 -21.31
N THR A 7 4.76 5.41 -21.49
CA THR A 7 4.34 6.50 -20.60
C THR A 7 2.82 6.77 -20.70
N ALA A 8 2.21 6.69 -21.88
CA ALA A 8 0.77 6.90 -22.05
C ALA A 8 -0.07 5.81 -21.37
N LEU A 9 0.40 4.56 -21.41
CA LEU A 9 -0.26 3.41 -20.77
C LEU A 9 -0.23 3.45 -19.24
N ASN A 10 0.63 4.28 -18.64
CA ASN A 10 0.73 4.45 -17.19
C ASN A 10 0.43 5.91 -16.78
N SER A 11 -0.60 6.49 -17.40
CA SER A 11 -1.11 7.81 -17.01
C SER A 11 -2.11 7.67 -15.86
N PRO A 12 -2.19 8.65 -14.93
CA PRO A 12 -3.12 8.62 -13.81
C PRO A 12 -4.58 8.34 -14.20
N PRO A 13 -5.18 9.00 -15.22
CA PRO A 13 -6.55 8.70 -15.65
C PRO A 13 -6.73 7.26 -16.13
N LEU A 14 -5.75 6.71 -16.85
CA LEU A 14 -5.85 5.35 -17.38
C LEU A 14 -5.74 4.30 -16.27
N VAL A 15 -4.83 4.49 -15.31
CA VAL A 15 -4.72 3.59 -14.14
C VAL A 15 -5.98 3.63 -13.29
N ALA A 16 -6.54 4.82 -13.05
CA ALA A 16 -7.80 4.98 -12.34
C ALA A 16 -8.97 4.30 -13.08
N ALA A 17 -9.07 4.49 -14.40
CA ALA A 17 -10.09 3.86 -15.23
C ALA A 17 -9.95 2.34 -15.25
N ALA A 18 -8.72 1.80 -15.35
CA ALA A 18 -8.45 0.38 -15.28
C ALA A 18 -8.85 -0.22 -13.92
N GLY A 19 -8.55 0.49 -12.82
CA GLY A 19 -8.98 0.08 -11.48
C GLY A 19 -10.50 0.07 -11.33
N LEU A 20 -11.19 1.10 -11.82
CA LEU A 20 -12.66 1.16 -11.82
C LEU A 20 -13.28 0.04 -12.68
N ALA A 21 -12.74 -0.19 -13.88
CA ALA A 21 -13.18 -1.27 -14.76
C ALA A 21 -12.98 -2.64 -14.11
N THR A 22 -11.87 -2.83 -13.39
CA THR A 22 -11.60 -4.05 -12.62
C THR A 22 -12.66 -4.23 -11.53
N LEU A 23 -12.93 -3.18 -10.73
CA LEU A 23 -13.94 -3.23 -9.66
C LEU A 23 -15.33 -3.59 -10.18
N VAL A 24 -15.78 -2.91 -11.24
CA VAL A 24 -17.08 -3.15 -11.88
C VAL A 24 -17.12 -4.53 -12.55
N GLY A 25 -15.99 -5.01 -13.05
CA GLY A 25 -15.87 -6.29 -13.75
C GLY A 25 -15.98 -7.52 -12.87
N ILE A 26 -15.63 -7.43 -11.57
CA ILE A 26 -15.62 -8.57 -10.62
C ILE A 26 -16.90 -9.42 -10.72
N PRO A 27 -18.13 -8.90 -10.53
CA PRO A 27 -19.34 -9.72 -10.54
C PRO A 27 -19.59 -10.42 -11.90
N PHE A 28 -19.16 -9.83 -13.00
CA PHE A 28 -19.34 -10.43 -14.33
C PHE A 28 -18.36 -11.58 -14.57
N VAL A 29 -17.10 -11.40 -14.15
CA VAL A 29 -16.09 -12.46 -14.20
C VAL A 29 -16.46 -13.60 -13.25
N ASP A 30 -17.00 -13.27 -12.08
CA ASP A 30 -17.46 -14.25 -11.08
C ASP A 30 -18.64 -15.07 -11.60
N ALA A 31 -19.65 -14.40 -12.19
CA ALA A 31 -20.76 -15.07 -12.85
C ALA A 31 -20.27 -16.00 -13.97
N ALA A 32 -19.35 -15.55 -14.82
CA ALA A 32 -18.78 -16.38 -15.89
C ALA A 32 -17.97 -17.57 -15.35
N ALA A 33 -17.23 -17.37 -14.26
CA ALA A 33 -16.43 -18.41 -13.62
C ALA A 33 -17.30 -19.51 -13.01
N THR A 34 -18.42 -19.12 -12.39
CA THR A 34 -19.34 -20.05 -11.70
C THR A 34 -20.38 -20.68 -12.62
N SER A 35 -20.70 -20.07 -13.77
CA SER A 35 -21.78 -20.54 -14.68
C SER A 35 -21.33 -21.54 -15.76
N GLY A 36 -20.09 -22.01 -15.77
CA GLY A 36 -19.64 -23.06 -16.70
C GLY A 36 -18.32 -22.82 -17.43
N ALA A 37 -17.52 -21.85 -17.02
CA ALA A 37 -16.14 -21.76 -17.49
C ALA A 37 -15.37 -23.06 -17.19
N SER A 38 -14.60 -23.55 -18.17
CA SER A 38 -13.79 -24.76 -17.94
C SER A 38 -12.76 -24.52 -16.84
N LEU A 39 -12.52 -25.53 -16.01
CA LEU A 39 -11.53 -25.45 -14.95
C LEU A 39 -10.13 -25.12 -15.47
N ALA A 40 -9.78 -25.60 -16.66
CA ALA A 40 -8.51 -25.30 -17.31
C ALA A 40 -8.36 -23.80 -17.63
N LEU A 41 -9.44 -23.16 -18.10
CA LEU A 41 -9.46 -21.72 -18.37
C LEU A 41 -9.27 -20.92 -17.07
N LEU A 42 -9.96 -21.28 -15.99
CA LEU A 42 -9.86 -20.59 -14.71
C LEU A 42 -8.47 -20.70 -14.10
N LYS A 43 -7.89 -21.91 -14.09
CA LYS A 43 -6.51 -22.16 -13.66
C LYS A 43 -5.52 -21.37 -14.49
N GLY A 44 -5.69 -21.35 -15.81
CA GLY A 44 -4.87 -20.55 -16.73
C GLY A 44 -4.95 -19.06 -16.42
N ALA A 45 -6.14 -18.53 -16.18
CA ALA A 45 -6.35 -17.12 -15.83
C ALA A 45 -5.70 -16.74 -14.48
N ASN A 46 -5.77 -17.62 -13.47
CA ASN A 46 -5.07 -17.44 -12.21
C ASN A 46 -3.54 -17.40 -12.40
N VAL A 47 -2.98 -18.33 -13.19
CA VAL A 47 -1.54 -18.36 -13.49
C VAL A 47 -1.11 -17.08 -14.21
N VAL A 48 -1.83 -16.65 -15.24
CA VAL A 48 -1.49 -15.48 -16.04
C VAL A 48 -1.57 -14.19 -15.21
N SER A 49 -2.65 -14.01 -14.44
CA SER A 49 -2.81 -12.83 -13.59
C SER A 49 -1.74 -12.75 -12.51
N PHE A 50 -1.42 -13.86 -11.85
CA PHE A 50 -0.34 -13.91 -10.86
C PHE A 50 1.04 -13.66 -11.46
N ALA A 51 1.34 -14.24 -12.63
CA ALA A 51 2.61 -14.02 -13.32
C ALA A 51 2.76 -12.55 -13.76
N ALA A 52 1.69 -11.92 -14.26
CA ALA A 52 1.69 -10.49 -14.60
C ALA A 52 1.93 -9.60 -13.37
N ASN A 53 1.32 -9.94 -12.22
CA ASN A 53 1.56 -9.24 -10.97
C ASN A 53 3.01 -9.40 -10.48
N CYS A 54 3.55 -10.62 -10.47
CA CYS A 54 4.96 -10.88 -10.17
C CYS A 54 5.91 -10.03 -11.04
N ALA A 55 5.60 -9.90 -12.34
CA ALA A 55 6.36 -9.02 -13.23
C ALA A 55 6.23 -7.54 -12.82
N ALA A 56 5.02 -7.06 -12.55
CA ALA A 56 4.77 -5.68 -12.15
C ALA A 56 5.51 -5.30 -10.84
N VAL A 57 5.50 -6.17 -9.83
CA VAL A 57 6.14 -5.91 -8.54
C VAL A 57 7.67 -6.05 -8.57
N SER A 58 8.23 -6.74 -9.57
CA SER A 58 9.68 -6.82 -9.75
C SER A 58 10.30 -5.51 -10.25
N VAL A 59 9.49 -4.65 -10.89
CA VAL A 59 9.92 -3.36 -11.46
C VAL A 59 8.93 -2.22 -11.11
N PRO A 60 8.64 -1.94 -9.81
CA PRO A 60 7.60 -0.98 -9.43
C PRO A 60 7.92 0.43 -9.91
N GLY A 61 7.03 1.03 -10.71
CA GLY A 61 7.21 2.39 -11.24
C GLY A 61 8.34 2.57 -12.28
N ARG A 62 9.25 1.59 -12.40
CA ARG A 62 10.53 1.69 -13.14
C ARG A 62 10.46 1.22 -14.60
N ILE A 63 9.29 0.81 -15.08
CA ILE A 63 9.11 0.28 -16.45
C ILE A 63 9.62 1.25 -17.54
N ASP A 64 9.63 2.57 -17.26
CA ASP A 64 10.17 3.59 -18.14
C ASP A 64 11.33 4.39 -17.52
N GLU A 65 12.03 3.81 -16.54
CA GLU A 65 13.20 4.38 -15.84
C GLU A 65 12.98 5.72 -15.10
N ARG A 66 11.84 6.40 -15.25
CA ARG A 66 11.58 7.70 -14.63
C ARG A 66 11.73 7.65 -13.12
N GLN A 67 11.15 6.61 -12.51
CA GLN A 67 11.26 6.40 -11.07
C GLN A 67 12.70 6.13 -10.62
N ASP A 68 13.48 5.38 -11.41
CA ASP A 68 14.89 5.10 -11.09
C ASP A 68 15.75 6.37 -11.18
N GLN A 69 15.49 7.22 -12.18
CA GLN A 69 16.18 8.49 -12.33
C GLN A 69 15.90 9.41 -11.15
N GLU A 70 14.66 9.48 -10.66
CA GLU A 70 14.33 10.28 -9.48
C GLU A 70 14.91 9.72 -8.19
N MET A 71 14.87 8.41 -7.97
CA MET A 71 15.50 7.79 -6.81
C MET A 71 17.00 8.06 -6.79
N ARG A 72 17.69 8.01 -7.94
CA ARG A 72 19.11 8.35 -8.05
C ARG A 72 19.37 9.84 -7.78
N ARG A 73 18.53 10.74 -8.28
CA ARG A 73 18.64 12.19 -8.01
C ARG A 73 18.50 12.51 -6.52
N GLY A 74 17.52 11.89 -5.84
CA GLY A 74 17.33 12.06 -4.40
C GLY A 74 18.48 11.50 -3.55
N ALA A 75 19.07 10.38 -3.95
CA ALA A 75 20.22 9.77 -3.26
C ALA A 75 21.53 10.60 -3.41
N LEU A 76 21.69 11.31 -4.53
CA LEU A 76 22.87 12.12 -4.81
C LEU A 76 22.89 13.47 -4.09
N ASN A 77 21.78 13.89 -3.45
CA ASN A 77 21.72 15.17 -2.75
C ASN A 77 21.21 15.02 -1.29
N PRO A 78 21.97 14.33 -0.42
CA PRO A 78 21.55 13.99 0.96
C PRO A 78 21.46 15.19 1.92
N THR A 79 21.93 16.36 1.51
CA THR A 79 21.98 17.62 2.28
C THR A 79 20.78 18.54 2.04
N LYS A 80 19.83 18.19 1.16
CA LYS A 80 18.64 19.02 0.92
C LYS A 80 17.75 19.00 2.20
N PRO A 81 17.55 20.13 2.89
CA PRO A 81 16.63 20.18 4.02
C PRO A 81 15.21 19.85 3.53
N ALA A 82 14.39 19.24 4.39
CA ALA A 82 12.98 18.97 4.10
C ALA A 82 12.33 20.26 3.57
N ALA A 83 11.59 20.16 2.47
CA ALA A 83 10.95 21.31 1.83
C ALA A 83 10.00 22.02 2.82
N THR A 84 10.52 23.02 3.52
CA THR A 84 9.75 23.99 4.27
C THR A 84 9.11 24.94 3.28
N GLY A 85 7.78 25.03 3.34
CA GLY A 85 7.00 25.96 2.52
C GLY A 85 7.39 27.39 2.83
N GLN A 86 8.33 27.94 2.07
CA GLN A 86 8.65 29.35 2.12
C GLN A 86 7.57 30.13 1.36
N ILE A 87 6.65 30.75 2.10
CA ILE A 87 5.89 31.90 1.59
C ILE A 87 6.87 33.08 1.53
N ARG A 88 7.52 33.29 0.38
CA ARG A 88 8.26 34.53 0.13
C ARG A 88 7.27 35.64 -0.24
N GLY A 89 7.01 36.52 0.72
CA GLY A 89 6.54 37.88 0.44
C GLY A 89 7.69 38.67 -0.17
N ASP A 90 7.48 39.14 -1.40
CA ASP A 90 8.48 39.87 -2.17
C ASP A 90 8.26 41.39 -2.05
N SER A 91 9.35 42.16 -1.95
CA SER A 91 9.43 43.50 -2.55
C SER A 91 10.86 44.02 -2.54
N THR A 92 11.56 43.87 -3.67
CA THR A 92 12.43 44.95 -4.18
C THR A 92 12.59 44.82 -5.70
N PRO A 93 12.42 45.91 -6.49
CA PRO A 93 12.44 45.84 -7.94
C PRO A 93 13.85 46.08 -8.51
N GLY A 94 14.32 45.20 -9.40
CA GLY A 94 15.52 45.47 -10.19
C GLY A 94 16.07 44.26 -10.96
N GLU A 95 16.06 44.40 -12.28
CA GLU A 95 16.92 43.73 -13.28
C GLU A 95 16.62 42.31 -13.81
N ALA A 96 16.21 42.33 -15.09
CA ALA A 96 16.47 41.43 -16.22
C ALA A 96 16.58 39.90 -16.02
N THR A 97 15.74 39.21 -16.79
CA THR A 97 15.54 37.76 -16.92
C THR A 97 16.81 36.98 -17.29
N PRO A 98 16.90 35.71 -16.85
CA PRO A 98 16.86 34.62 -17.83
C PRO A 98 15.82 33.55 -17.47
N LEU A 99 15.20 33.00 -18.50
CA LEU A 99 14.34 31.82 -18.50
C LEU A 99 15.11 30.61 -17.91
N ALA A 100 14.95 30.34 -16.61
CA ALA A 100 15.32 29.09 -15.97
C ALA A 100 14.56 28.93 -14.65
N ASP A 101 13.95 27.76 -14.48
CA ASP A 101 13.61 27.13 -13.20
C ASP A 101 12.61 27.85 -12.30
N GLN A 102 11.35 27.92 -12.75
CA GLN A 102 10.25 27.60 -11.82
C GLN A 102 10.23 26.07 -11.63
N GLU A 103 11.20 25.53 -10.90
CA GLU A 103 11.03 24.22 -10.27
C GLU A 103 9.87 24.38 -9.27
N HIS A 104 8.66 24.04 -9.71
CA HIS A 104 7.57 23.72 -8.80
C HIS A 104 8.14 22.69 -7.80
N HIS A 105 8.32 23.13 -6.55
CA HIS A 105 8.81 22.34 -5.43
C HIS A 105 7.81 21.21 -5.11
N THR A 106 7.76 20.18 -5.94
CA THR A 106 7.08 18.92 -5.63
C THR A 106 8.00 18.18 -4.66
N SER A 107 7.66 18.23 -3.37
CA SER A 107 8.23 17.36 -2.34
C SER A 107 8.23 15.93 -2.88
N SER A 108 9.43 15.38 -3.11
CA SER A 108 9.55 14.12 -3.82
C SER A 108 8.80 13.01 -3.07
N TYR A 109 8.25 12.04 -3.79
CA TYR A 109 7.57 10.88 -3.20
C TYR A 109 8.40 10.26 -2.04
N ASN A 110 9.72 10.20 -2.20
CA ASN A 110 10.63 9.66 -1.19
C ASN A 110 10.80 10.53 0.05
N GLU A 111 10.69 11.86 -0.07
CA GLU A 111 10.74 12.77 1.07
C GLU A 111 9.52 12.60 1.96
N ASN A 112 8.32 12.51 1.39
CA ASN A 112 7.09 12.42 2.17
C ASN A 112 6.93 11.11 2.93
N TYR A 113 7.33 9.98 2.34
CA TYR A 113 7.19 8.64 2.95
C TYR A 113 8.36 8.24 3.85
N SER A 114 9.40 9.07 3.99
CA SER A 114 10.59 8.75 4.79
C SER A 114 10.24 8.49 6.27
N PRO A 115 10.62 7.33 6.85
CA PRO A 115 10.41 7.08 8.27
C PRO A 115 11.13 8.11 9.15
N ALA A 116 12.33 8.53 8.75
CA ALA A 116 13.17 9.42 9.54
C ALA A 116 12.83 10.91 9.38
N ARG A 117 12.36 11.33 8.19
CA ARG A 117 12.24 12.77 7.85
C ARG A 117 10.95 13.16 7.13
N GLY A 118 10.06 12.19 6.87
CA GLY A 118 8.85 12.44 6.11
C GLY A 118 7.78 13.17 6.91
N ARG A 119 6.89 13.85 6.19
CA ARG A 119 5.80 14.61 6.80
C ARG A 119 4.66 13.71 7.30
N THR A 120 4.43 12.57 6.64
CA THR A 120 3.41 11.61 7.08
C THR A 120 3.76 11.00 8.43
N LEU A 121 2.79 10.87 9.33
CA LEU A 121 2.98 10.21 10.63
C LEU A 121 2.86 8.68 10.52
N VAL A 122 2.39 8.12 9.41
CA VAL A 122 2.27 6.67 9.24
C VAL A 122 3.32 6.22 8.25
N SER A 123 4.53 5.92 8.76
CA SER A 123 5.63 5.42 7.93
C SER A 123 6.23 4.18 8.58
N PRO A 124 6.05 2.98 8.00
CA PRO A 124 6.59 1.75 8.54
C PRO A 124 8.10 1.66 8.38
N SER A 125 8.76 1.03 9.34
CA SER A 125 10.16 0.62 9.21
C SER A 125 10.37 -0.37 8.06
N GLY A 126 11.56 -0.35 7.44
CA GLY A 126 11.89 -1.18 6.27
C GLY A 126 11.71 -2.69 6.46
N TRP A 127 11.83 -3.21 7.69
CA TRP A 127 11.60 -4.64 7.97
C TRP A 127 10.15 -5.07 7.73
N ALA A 128 9.19 -4.14 7.75
CA ALA A 128 7.78 -4.43 7.52
C ALA A 128 7.54 -5.12 6.18
N PHE A 129 8.30 -4.70 5.16
CA PHE A 129 8.18 -5.17 3.79
C PHE A 129 8.68 -6.60 3.58
N ALA A 130 9.33 -7.22 4.58
CA ALA A 130 9.66 -8.65 4.54
C ALA A 130 8.41 -9.54 4.42
N ILE A 131 7.23 -9.03 4.82
CA ILE A 131 5.94 -9.71 4.71
C ILE A 131 5.59 -10.13 3.28
N TRP A 132 6.11 -9.42 2.28
CA TRP A 132 5.87 -9.76 0.88
C TRP A 132 6.43 -11.13 0.49
N GLY A 133 7.54 -11.56 1.11
CA GLY A 133 8.13 -12.88 0.84
C GLY A 133 7.14 -14.03 1.12
N PRO A 134 6.65 -14.17 2.36
CA PRO A 134 5.63 -15.15 2.70
C PRO A 134 4.33 -15.03 1.88
N ILE A 135 3.86 -13.81 1.59
CA ILE A 135 2.66 -13.59 0.76
C ILE A 135 2.87 -14.20 -0.63
N TYR A 136 3.87 -13.75 -1.39
CA TYR A 136 4.08 -14.20 -2.76
C TYR A 136 4.49 -15.67 -2.84
N ALA A 137 5.26 -16.17 -1.86
CA ALA A 137 5.60 -17.60 -1.80
C ALA A 137 4.34 -18.46 -1.61
N GLY A 138 3.44 -18.08 -0.70
CA GLY A 138 2.21 -18.81 -0.48
C GLY A 138 1.22 -18.71 -1.65
N GLU A 139 1.09 -17.54 -2.27
CA GLU A 139 0.26 -17.38 -3.47
C GLU A 139 0.81 -18.18 -4.65
N ALA A 140 2.14 -18.25 -4.81
CA ALA A 140 2.78 -19.12 -5.80
C ALA A 140 2.48 -20.60 -5.54
N ILE A 141 2.53 -21.04 -4.27
CA ILE A 141 2.13 -22.40 -3.88
C ILE A 141 0.67 -22.65 -4.23
N PHE A 142 -0.24 -21.71 -3.94
CA PHE A 142 -1.64 -21.83 -4.31
C PHE A 142 -1.81 -21.99 -5.83
N VAL A 143 -1.16 -21.15 -6.65
CA VAL A 143 -1.23 -21.23 -8.12
C VAL A 143 -0.66 -22.56 -8.63
N ALA A 144 0.48 -23.01 -8.10
CA ALA A 144 1.09 -24.28 -8.49
C ALA A 144 0.22 -25.48 -8.09
N ALA A 145 -0.34 -25.48 -6.88
CA ALA A 145 -1.17 -26.57 -6.36
C ALA A 145 -2.45 -26.78 -7.17
N GLN A 146 -2.99 -25.73 -7.79
CA GLN A 146 -4.13 -25.85 -8.72
C GLN A 146 -3.80 -26.70 -9.94
N LEU A 147 -2.53 -26.77 -10.36
CA LEU A 147 -2.10 -27.52 -11.54
C LEU A 147 -1.79 -29.00 -11.25
N LEU A 148 -1.66 -29.37 -9.98
CA LEU A 148 -1.34 -30.73 -9.59
C LEU A 148 -2.56 -31.66 -9.65
N PRO A 149 -2.38 -32.92 -10.06
CA PRO A 149 -3.42 -33.95 -9.92
C PRO A 149 -3.63 -34.27 -8.43
N GLY A 150 -4.89 -34.42 -7.99
CA GLY A 150 -5.23 -34.75 -6.59
C GLY A 150 -5.70 -33.56 -5.72
N SER A 151 -5.71 -32.35 -6.26
CA SER A 151 -6.21 -31.14 -5.58
C SER A 151 -7.74 -31.01 -5.65
N SER A 152 -8.49 -32.05 -5.24
CA SER A 152 -9.95 -32.10 -5.34
C SER A 152 -10.62 -30.94 -4.60
N GLY A 153 -10.21 -30.68 -3.36
CA GLY A 153 -10.72 -29.56 -2.57
C GLY A 153 -10.52 -28.20 -3.25
N LEU A 154 -9.32 -27.94 -3.79
CA LEU A 154 -9.06 -26.69 -4.54
C LEU A 154 -9.90 -26.60 -5.82
N THR A 155 -10.14 -27.72 -6.50
CA THR A 155 -10.89 -27.77 -7.75
C THR A 155 -12.33 -27.24 -7.60
N GLU A 156 -12.97 -27.54 -6.47
CA GLU A 156 -14.34 -27.09 -6.15
C GLU A 156 -14.40 -25.59 -5.83
N ILE A 157 -13.28 -25.01 -5.37
CA ILE A 157 -13.23 -23.63 -4.89
C ILE A 157 -12.74 -22.66 -5.97
N ILE A 158 -11.93 -23.12 -6.92
CA ILE A 158 -11.36 -22.29 -8.00
C ILE A 158 -12.42 -21.38 -8.67
N PRO A 159 -13.63 -21.84 -9.04
CA PRO A 159 -14.65 -20.97 -9.61
C PRO A 159 -15.02 -19.75 -8.75
N GLN A 160 -15.03 -19.91 -7.43
CA GLN A 160 -15.45 -18.89 -6.46
C GLN A 160 -14.34 -17.87 -6.14
N VAL A 161 -13.08 -18.26 -6.33
CA VAL A 161 -11.92 -17.40 -5.99
C VAL A 161 -11.24 -16.80 -7.19
N THR A 162 -11.51 -17.29 -8.41
CA THR A 162 -10.80 -16.84 -9.62
C THR A 162 -11.04 -15.37 -9.93
N ALA A 163 -12.29 -14.91 -9.94
CA ALA A 163 -12.61 -13.50 -10.21
C ALA A 163 -11.93 -12.54 -9.21
N PRO A 164 -12.08 -12.72 -7.88
CA PRO A 164 -11.41 -11.84 -6.92
C PRO A 164 -9.88 -12.03 -6.88
N PHE A 165 -9.34 -13.20 -7.22
CA PHE A 165 -7.88 -13.39 -7.33
C PHE A 165 -7.29 -12.65 -8.54
N ILE A 166 -7.96 -12.69 -9.69
CA ILE A 166 -7.58 -11.87 -10.85
C ILE A 166 -7.63 -10.38 -10.49
N ALA A 167 -8.70 -9.93 -9.85
CA ALA A 167 -8.84 -8.53 -9.44
C ALA A 167 -7.75 -8.10 -8.46
N THR A 168 -7.44 -8.93 -7.46
CA THR A 168 -6.31 -8.73 -6.53
C THR A 168 -5.00 -8.47 -7.28
N ASN A 169 -4.67 -9.33 -8.25
CA ASN A 169 -3.45 -9.22 -9.05
C ASN A 169 -3.43 -7.99 -9.95
N ILE A 170 -4.56 -7.61 -10.54
CA ILE A 170 -4.67 -6.40 -11.35
C ILE A 170 -4.51 -5.15 -10.48
N PHE A 171 -5.25 -5.03 -9.38
CA PHE A 171 -5.13 -3.89 -8.46
C PHE A 171 -3.72 -3.75 -7.90
N GLN A 172 -3.09 -4.85 -7.51
CA GLN A 172 -1.70 -4.85 -7.04
C GLN A 172 -0.71 -4.38 -8.13
N SER A 173 -0.92 -4.80 -9.38
CA SER A 173 -0.13 -4.34 -10.52
C SER A 173 -0.32 -2.84 -10.79
N LEU A 174 -1.56 -2.36 -10.72
CA LEU A 174 -1.91 -0.94 -10.90
C LEU A 174 -1.38 -0.08 -9.76
N TRP A 175 -1.33 -0.60 -8.52
CA TRP A 175 -0.64 0.05 -7.42
C TRP A 175 0.85 0.21 -7.72
N CYS A 176 1.53 -0.84 -8.22
CA CYS A 176 2.93 -0.73 -8.66
C CYS A 176 3.12 0.30 -9.78
N ALA A 177 2.14 0.43 -10.68
CA ALA A 177 2.16 1.43 -11.73
C ALA A 177 2.10 2.87 -11.20
N SER A 178 1.44 3.09 -10.06
CA SER A 178 1.28 4.39 -9.41
C SER A 178 2.53 4.94 -8.70
N PHE A 179 3.62 4.16 -8.58
CA PHE A 179 4.90 4.64 -8.05
C PHE A 179 5.67 5.46 -9.08
N ARG A 180 5.10 6.60 -9.47
CA ARG A 180 5.72 7.53 -10.41
C ARG A 180 5.58 8.97 -9.95
N PRO A 181 6.46 9.85 -10.45
CA PRO A 181 6.45 11.26 -10.04
C PRO A 181 5.15 11.97 -10.39
N SER A 182 4.55 11.58 -11.52
CA SER A 182 3.25 12.08 -11.99
C SER A 182 2.07 11.77 -11.05
N TYR A 183 2.25 10.90 -10.06
CA TYR A 183 1.26 10.59 -9.03
C TYR A 183 1.55 11.31 -7.71
N GLY A 184 2.74 11.91 -7.57
CA GLY A 184 3.14 12.70 -6.39
C GLY A 184 2.78 14.19 -6.48
N THR A 185 1.94 14.59 -7.44
CA THR A 185 1.51 15.97 -7.65
C THR A 185 0.39 16.38 -6.69
N GLU A 186 0.15 17.68 -6.54
CA GLU A 186 -0.85 18.21 -5.58
C GLU A 186 -2.32 17.83 -5.87
N GLY A 187 -2.59 17.29 -7.06
CA GLY A 187 -3.92 16.93 -7.53
C GLY A 187 -4.50 15.63 -6.96
N TRP A 188 -5.47 15.06 -7.70
CA TRP A 188 -6.20 13.87 -7.31
C TRP A 188 -5.39 12.58 -7.53
N GLU A 189 -4.34 12.64 -8.34
CA GLU A 189 -3.53 11.50 -8.79
C GLU A 189 -2.87 10.77 -7.62
N LYS A 190 -2.53 11.51 -6.56
CA LYS A 190 -1.97 10.96 -5.31
C LYS A 190 -2.87 9.92 -4.65
N TYR A 191 -4.18 10.02 -4.83
CA TYR A 191 -5.13 9.08 -4.23
C TYR A 191 -5.29 7.78 -5.02
N ILE A 192 -4.67 7.64 -6.19
CA ILE A 192 -4.74 6.40 -6.98
C ILE A 192 -4.05 5.25 -6.25
N SER A 193 -2.87 5.48 -5.66
CA SER A 193 -2.15 4.44 -4.91
C SER A 193 -2.98 3.82 -3.78
N PRO A 194 -3.54 4.60 -2.82
CA PRO A 194 -4.40 4.03 -1.79
C PRO A 194 -5.69 3.43 -2.36
N ALA A 195 -6.25 3.96 -3.44
CA ALA A 195 -7.43 3.38 -4.09
C ALA A 195 -7.14 1.98 -4.67
N MET A 196 -5.98 1.79 -5.31
CA MET A 196 -5.59 0.48 -5.84
C MET A 196 -5.37 -0.53 -4.71
N LEU A 197 -4.69 -0.13 -3.62
CA LEU A 197 -4.53 -1.00 -2.44
C LEU A 197 -5.85 -1.35 -1.76
N ALA A 198 -6.80 -0.40 -1.71
CA ALA A 198 -8.15 -0.66 -1.21
C ALA A 198 -8.89 -1.67 -2.10
N GLY A 199 -8.72 -1.57 -3.44
CA GLY A 199 -9.22 -2.55 -4.39
C GLY A 199 -8.62 -3.95 -4.19
N THR A 200 -7.30 -4.02 -3.94
CA THR A 200 -6.63 -5.28 -3.56
C THR A 200 -7.22 -5.85 -2.27
N ALA A 201 -7.35 -5.04 -1.22
CA ALA A 201 -7.91 -5.46 0.07
C ALA A 201 -9.37 -5.93 -0.05
N TYR A 202 -10.19 -5.20 -0.81
CA TYR A 202 -11.57 -5.59 -1.09
C TYR A 202 -11.65 -6.94 -1.83
N SER A 203 -10.85 -7.11 -2.89
CA SER A 203 -10.80 -8.36 -3.65
C SER A 203 -10.35 -9.53 -2.77
N LEU A 204 -9.35 -9.33 -1.92
CA LEU A 204 -8.90 -10.32 -0.93
C LEU A 204 -9.97 -10.62 0.14
N SER A 205 -10.81 -9.64 0.50
CA SER A 205 -11.93 -9.89 1.42
C SER A 205 -12.97 -10.85 0.82
N LEU A 206 -13.17 -10.81 -0.50
CA LEU A 206 -14.04 -11.76 -1.21
C LEU A 206 -13.43 -13.17 -1.16
N ILE A 207 -12.11 -13.31 -1.43
CA ILE A 207 -11.41 -14.59 -1.28
C ILE A 207 -11.48 -15.09 0.18
N HIS A 208 -11.29 -14.19 1.14
CA HIS A 208 -11.36 -14.52 2.55
C HIS A 208 -12.74 -15.04 2.96
N SER A 209 -13.82 -14.45 2.42
CA SER A 209 -15.20 -14.90 2.68
C SER A 209 -15.48 -16.33 2.19
N VAL A 210 -14.81 -16.76 1.13
CA VAL A 210 -14.84 -18.16 0.67
C VAL A 210 -14.00 -19.04 1.62
N GLY A 211 -12.86 -18.53 2.06
CA GLY A 211 -11.91 -19.19 2.97
C GLY A 211 -12.48 -19.55 4.34
N THR A 212 -13.36 -18.74 4.92
CA THR A 212 -13.91 -18.97 6.27
C THR A 212 -14.76 -20.24 6.37
N GLY A 213 -15.31 -20.73 5.26
CA GLY A 213 -16.09 -21.97 5.22
C GLY A 213 -15.25 -23.24 4.96
N ILE A 214 -13.94 -23.10 4.74
CA ILE A 214 -13.07 -24.20 4.29
C ILE A 214 -12.28 -24.76 5.47
N ALA A 215 -12.31 -26.09 5.61
CA ALA A 215 -11.59 -26.82 6.64
C ALA A 215 -10.53 -27.79 6.06
N GLY A 216 -9.71 -28.34 6.94
CA GLY A 216 -8.72 -29.37 6.60
C GLY A 216 -7.54 -28.85 5.78
N ALA A 217 -6.93 -29.72 4.98
CA ALA A 217 -5.71 -29.40 4.23
C ALA A 217 -5.89 -28.23 3.26
N THR A 218 -7.10 -28.05 2.71
CA THR A 218 -7.40 -26.98 1.76
C THR A 218 -7.36 -25.59 2.39
N ALA A 219 -7.66 -25.47 3.69
CA ALA A 219 -7.65 -24.20 4.41
C ALA A 219 -6.26 -23.53 4.43
N TRP A 220 -5.19 -24.34 4.41
CA TRP A 220 -3.81 -23.83 4.37
C TRP A 220 -3.50 -22.96 3.15
N TYR A 221 -4.19 -23.18 2.03
CA TYR A 221 -4.02 -22.35 0.85
C TYR A 221 -4.57 -20.92 1.00
N PHE A 222 -5.42 -20.68 2.01
CA PHE A 222 -5.99 -19.36 2.29
C PHE A 222 -5.13 -18.51 3.24
N PHE A 223 -4.14 -19.13 3.89
CA PHE A 223 -3.18 -18.43 4.75
C PHE A 223 -2.50 -17.22 4.07
N PRO A 224 -1.89 -17.35 2.86
CA PRO A 224 -1.26 -16.21 2.21
C PRO A 224 -2.25 -15.10 1.84
N PHE A 225 -3.50 -15.43 1.49
CA PHE A 225 -4.53 -14.43 1.22
C PHE A 225 -4.95 -13.66 2.46
N ALA A 226 -5.03 -14.32 3.62
CA ALA A 226 -5.30 -13.65 4.88
C ALA A 226 -4.15 -12.71 5.31
N LEU A 227 -2.89 -13.12 5.09
CA LEU A 227 -1.73 -12.24 5.26
C LEU A 227 -1.83 -11.04 4.31
N HIS A 228 -2.03 -11.29 3.02
CA HIS A 228 -2.12 -10.24 2.01
C HIS A 228 -3.24 -9.26 2.35
N PHE A 229 -4.41 -9.76 2.76
CA PHE A 229 -5.57 -8.94 3.10
C PHE A 229 -5.29 -7.98 4.25
N GLY A 230 -4.72 -8.49 5.35
CA GLY A 230 -4.34 -7.68 6.51
C GLY A 230 -3.29 -6.63 6.13
N TRP A 231 -2.29 -7.03 5.34
CA TRP A 231 -1.25 -6.14 4.88
C TRP A 231 -1.78 -5.02 3.98
N THR A 232 -2.58 -5.31 2.96
CA THR A 232 -3.12 -4.31 2.05
C THR A 232 -4.13 -3.38 2.73
N THR A 233 -4.84 -3.85 3.76
CA THR A 233 -5.69 -2.98 4.59
C THR A 233 -4.84 -1.90 5.28
N ALA A 234 -3.76 -2.31 5.96
CA ALA A 234 -2.87 -1.36 6.63
C ALA A 234 -2.12 -0.47 5.62
N ALA A 235 -1.63 -1.05 4.52
CA ALA A 235 -0.91 -0.33 3.48
C ALA A 235 -1.79 0.73 2.80
N THR A 236 -3.10 0.49 2.65
CA THR A 236 -4.07 1.48 2.15
C THR A 236 -4.04 2.74 3.02
N LEU A 237 -4.09 2.57 4.34
CA LEU A 237 -4.10 3.69 5.30
C LEU A 237 -2.75 4.43 5.34
N VAL A 238 -1.63 3.69 5.23
CA VAL A 238 -0.28 4.27 5.05
C VAL A 238 -0.25 5.15 3.80
N ASN A 239 -0.73 4.62 2.66
CA ASN A 239 -0.71 5.33 1.39
C ASN A 239 -1.65 6.53 1.40
N LEU A 240 -2.81 6.43 2.04
CA LEU A 240 -3.74 7.55 2.21
C LEU A 240 -3.13 8.66 3.07
N SER A 241 -2.51 8.30 4.21
CA SER A 241 -1.84 9.28 5.06
C SER A 241 -0.71 9.99 4.31
N GLY A 242 0.11 9.26 3.57
CA GLY A 242 1.14 9.86 2.71
C GLY A 242 0.56 10.75 1.62
N SER A 243 -0.54 10.34 0.97
CA SER A 243 -1.21 11.12 -0.08
C SER A 243 -1.70 12.47 0.42
N VAL A 244 -2.24 12.51 1.64
CA VAL A 244 -2.64 13.77 2.29
C VAL A 244 -1.40 14.61 2.63
N SER A 245 -0.34 14.00 3.14
CA SER A 245 0.90 14.72 3.48
C SER A 245 1.63 15.34 2.28
N MET A 246 1.43 14.80 1.07
CA MET A 246 2.03 15.33 -0.17
C MET A 246 1.46 16.69 -0.59
N GLY A 247 0.31 17.13 -0.08
CA GLY A 247 -0.22 18.46 -0.41
C GLY A 247 0.55 19.58 0.28
N SER A 248 1.23 20.45 -0.48
CA SER A 248 2.01 21.56 0.09
C SER A 248 1.14 22.52 0.91
N SER A 249 -0.11 22.72 0.48
CA SER A 249 -1.12 23.56 1.13
C SER A 249 -1.91 22.85 2.25
N THR A 250 -1.68 21.56 2.47
CA THR A 250 -2.38 20.80 3.53
C THR A 250 -1.86 21.25 4.89
N PRO A 251 -2.71 21.65 5.85
CA PRO A 251 -2.26 22.02 7.19
C PRO A 251 -1.69 20.83 7.98
N ASP A 252 -0.72 21.10 8.87
CA ASP A 252 -0.15 20.05 9.73
C ASP A 252 -1.20 19.40 10.63
N SER A 253 -2.20 20.16 11.11
CA SER A 253 -3.33 19.61 11.87
C SER A 253 -4.09 18.53 11.09
N THR A 254 -4.27 18.70 9.78
CA THR A 254 -4.88 17.70 8.90
C THR A 254 -3.99 16.47 8.75
N VAL A 255 -2.68 16.67 8.54
CA VAL A 255 -1.70 15.56 8.46
C VAL A 255 -1.70 14.74 9.76
N ILE A 256 -1.72 15.42 10.90
CA ILE A 256 -1.77 14.82 12.24
C ILE A 256 -3.06 14.02 12.41
N ALA A 257 -4.22 14.63 12.12
CA ALA A 257 -5.51 13.99 12.26
C ALA A 257 -5.61 12.72 11.40
N VAL A 258 -5.18 12.77 10.14
CA VAL A 258 -5.17 11.61 9.24
C VAL A 258 -4.19 10.53 9.71
N GLY A 259 -3.03 10.92 10.24
CA GLY A 259 -2.06 9.97 10.78
C GLY A 259 -2.60 9.20 11.99
N HIS A 260 -3.15 9.91 12.97
CA HIS A 260 -3.72 9.30 14.17
C HIS A 260 -4.95 8.46 13.82
N SER A 261 -5.86 8.98 12.99
CA SER A 261 -7.05 8.24 12.56
C SER A 261 -6.69 6.96 11.80
N SER A 262 -5.65 6.98 10.96
CA SER A 262 -5.18 5.79 10.24
C SER A 262 -4.75 4.66 11.19
N ALA A 263 -4.03 4.97 12.29
CA ALA A 263 -3.66 3.93 13.26
C ALA A 263 -4.86 3.40 14.06
N VAL A 264 -5.80 4.28 14.42
CA VAL A 264 -7.03 3.89 15.12
C VAL A 264 -7.91 3.02 14.22
N VAL A 265 -8.13 3.42 12.97
CA VAL A 265 -8.93 2.68 11.98
C VAL A 265 -8.27 1.33 11.66
N ALA A 266 -6.94 1.29 11.48
CA ALA A 266 -6.23 0.02 11.31
C ALA A 266 -6.45 -0.92 12.50
N THR A 267 -6.35 -0.40 13.73
CA THR A 267 -6.62 -1.18 14.94
C THR A 267 -8.06 -1.69 14.99
N ALA A 268 -9.04 -0.83 14.66
CA ALA A 268 -10.44 -1.20 14.62
C ALA A 268 -10.72 -2.31 13.58
N PHE A 269 -10.14 -2.23 12.38
CA PHE A 269 -10.21 -3.31 11.40
C PHE A 269 -9.53 -4.59 11.90
N GLY A 270 -8.32 -4.48 12.45
CA GLY A 270 -7.56 -5.61 13.00
C GLY A 270 -8.35 -6.38 14.06
N ILE A 271 -9.06 -5.69 14.94
CA ILE A 271 -9.94 -6.29 15.95
C ILE A 271 -11.23 -6.81 15.30
N GLY A 272 -11.93 -5.95 14.56
CA GLY A 272 -13.27 -6.20 14.05
C GLY A 272 -13.33 -7.38 13.08
N VAL A 273 -12.43 -7.45 12.10
CA VAL A 273 -12.37 -8.57 11.14
C VAL A 273 -11.97 -9.86 11.86
N THR A 274 -10.98 -9.80 12.75
CA THR A 274 -10.53 -10.98 13.50
C THR A 274 -11.65 -11.60 14.32
N LEU A 275 -12.42 -10.78 15.06
CA LEU A 275 -13.52 -11.26 15.89
C LEU A 275 -14.73 -11.69 15.07
N SER A 276 -15.09 -10.95 14.02
CA SER A 276 -16.31 -11.24 13.24
C SER A 276 -16.15 -12.40 12.26
N GLN A 277 -14.92 -12.70 11.84
CA GLN A 277 -14.64 -13.69 10.79
C GLN A 277 -13.67 -14.79 11.25
N SER A 278 -13.39 -14.86 12.56
CA SER A 278 -12.42 -15.81 13.14
C SER A 278 -11.08 -15.80 12.39
N ALA A 279 -10.55 -14.61 12.12
CA ALA A 279 -9.45 -14.38 11.19
C ALA A 279 -8.15 -13.95 11.90
N PRO A 280 -7.49 -14.82 12.70
CA PRO A 280 -6.34 -14.42 13.51
C PRO A 280 -5.12 -14.02 12.67
N VAL A 281 -4.94 -14.62 11.49
CA VAL A 281 -3.83 -14.29 10.57
C VAL A 281 -3.95 -12.85 10.06
N TYR A 282 -5.18 -12.40 9.78
CA TYR A 282 -5.46 -11.02 9.40
C TYR A 282 -5.07 -10.06 10.54
N GLY A 283 -5.55 -10.33 11.75
CA GLY A 283 -5.26 -9.51 12.94
C GLY A 283 -3.77 -9.42 13.26
N LEU A 284 -3.04 -10.54 13.20
CA LEU A 284 -1.58 -10.57 13.38
C LEU A 284 -0.84 -9.77 12.30
N THR A 285 -1.34 -9.75 11.07
CA THR A 285 -0.72 -8.97 10.00
C THR A 285 -0.93 -7.47 10.18
N VAL A 286 -2.12 -7.07 10.62
CA VAL A 286 -2.38 -5.67 11.01
C VAL A 286 -1.51 -5.28 12.19
N ALA A 287 -1.34 -6.18 13.18
CA ALA A 287 -0.45 -5.96 14.32
C ALA A 287 1.01 -5.75 13.89
N TRP A 288 1.49 -6.56 12.94
CA TRP A 288 2.82 -6.43 12.33
C TRP A 288 3.02 -5.06 11.67
N ALA A 289 2.06 -4.61 10.86
CA ALA A 289 2.12 -3.32 10.19
C ALA A 289 2.11 -2.14 11.18
N LEU A 290 1.28 -2.21 12.22
CA LEU A 290 1.23 -1.21 13.28
C LEU A 290 2.55 -1.15 14.08
N ALA A 291 3.11 -2.30 14.46
CA ALA A 291 4.42 -2.35 15.12
C ALA A 291 5.51 -1.69 14.26
N ALA A 292 5.50 -1.93 12.95
CA ALA A 292 6.42 -1.29 12.03
C ALA A 292 6.26 0.23 11.95
N CYS A 293 5.03 0.74 11.95
CA CYS A 293 4.77 2.18 12.00
C CYS A 293 5.23 2.79 13.33
N GLY A 294 5.03 2.08 14.44
CA GLY A 294 5.54 2.47 15.76
C GLY A 294 7.07 2.55 15.82
N ASP A 295 7.75 1.57 15.23
CA ASP A 295 9.22 1.59 15.10
C ASP A 295 9.71 2.70 14.16
N GLY A 296 9.00 2.98 13.07
CA GLY A 296 9.28 4.10 12.17
C GLY A 296 9.23 5.45 12.89
N MET A 297 8.18 5.69 13.68
CA MET A 297 8.07 6.91 14.50
C MET A 297 9.14 7.00 15.59
N LYS A 298 9.55 5.87 16.18
CA LYS A 298 10.68 5.83 17.12
C LYS A 298 11.97 6.33 16.46
N LYS A 299 12.25 5.90 15.21
CA LYS A 299 13.42 6.34 14.44
C LYS A 299 13.35 7.84 14.11
N ARG A 300 12.17 8.36 13.75
CA ARG A 300 11.96 9.80 13.52
C ARG A 300 12.33 10.64 14.73
N ILE A 301 11.77 10.29 15.89
CA ILE A 301 12.00 11.03 17.14
C ILE A 301 13.49 11.03 17.48
N ALA A 302 14.17 9.89 17.32
CA ALA A 302 15.60 9.79 17.56
C ALA A 302 16.43 10.66 16.59
N ALA A 303 16.05 10.69 15.30
CA ALA A 303 16.74 11.49 14.29
C ALA A 303 16.61 13.00 14.58
N VAL A 304 15.41 13.48 14.92
CA VAL A 304 15.17 14.89 15.26
C VAL A 304 15.93 15.29 16.53
N ASN A 305 15.92 14.45 17.57
CA ASN A 305 16.66 14.74 18.81
C ASN A 305 18.19 14.78 18.62
N ALA A 306 18.71 14.10 17.60
CA ALA A 306 20.14 14.10 17.27
C ALA A 306 20.56 15.35 16.48
N ASP A 307 19.62 16.04 15.83
CA ASP A 307 19.87 17.28 15.10
C ASP A 307 19.83 18.49 16.04
N ARG A 308 21.02 18.95 16.46
CA ARG A 308 21.20 20.06 17.41
C ARG A 308 20.79 21.43 16.86
N ASN A 309 20.50 21.56 15.56
CA ASN A 309 20.16 22.81 14.89
C ASN A 309 18.73 22.84 14.35
N ALA A 310 17.90 21.84 14.65
CA ALA A 310 16.49 21.88 14.32
C ALA A 310 15.84 23.05 15.08
N GLY A 311 15.58 24.16 14.38
CA GLY A 311 14.84 25.30 14.92
C GLY A 311 13.42 24.92 15.37
N GLU A 312 12.64 25.90 15.83
CA GLU A 312 11.27 25.69 16.33
C GLU A 312 10.28 25.13 15.29
N GLU A 313 10.67 24.98 14.02
CA GLU A 313 9.85 24.39 12.96
C GLU A 313 9.68 22.87 13.14
N GLY A 314 8.43 22.40 13.19
CA GLY A 314 8.10 20.97 13.25
C GLY A 314 7.90 20.40 14.66
N VAL A 315 7.88 21.25 15.70
CA VAL A 315 7.59 20.83 17.10
C VAL A 315 6.26 20.09 17.21
N ASP A 316 5.23 20.53 16.50
CA ASP A 316 3.91 19.89 16.53
C ASP A 316 3.91 18.51 15.86
N LEU A 317 4.58 18.36 14.71
CA LEU A 317 4.75 17.07 14.06
C LEU A 317 5.61 16.11 14.89
N LEU A 318 6.61 16.62 15.62
CA LEU A 318 7.42 15.80 16.53
C LEU A 318 6.59 15.31 17.73
N ARG A 319 5.82 16.21 18.36
CA ARG A 319 4.88 15.83 19.44
C ARG A 319 3.86 14.81 18.93
N ALA A 320 3.31 15.05 17.75
CA ALA A 320 2.35 14.16 17.12
C ALA A 320 2.96 12.79 16.76
N ALA A 321 4.23 12.73 16.36
CA ALA A 321 4.96 11.47 16.15
C ALA A 321 5.10 10.67 17.46
N GLY A 322 5.28 11.35 18.60
CA GLY A 322 5.25 10.74 19.93
C GLY A 322 3.90 10.08 20.25
N VAL A 323 2.79 10.76 19.95
CA VAL A 323 1.43 10.22 20.11
C VAL A 323 1.19 9.06 19.14
N GLN A 324 1.53 9.24 17.87
CA GLN A 324 1.39 8.23 16.82
C GLN A 324 2.13 6.94 17.18
N LYS A 325 3.37 7.05 17.67
CA LYS A 325 4.16 5.91 18.15
C LYS A 325 3.37 5.10 19.18
N LYS A 326 2.77 5.77 20.17
CA LYS A 326 1.97 5.11 21.21
C LYS A 326 0.74 4.43 20.63
N LEU A 327 -0.02 5.12 19.76
CA LEU A 327 -1.19 4.56 19.09
C LEU A 327 -0.85 3.29 18.31
N CYS A 328 0.24 3.30 17.54
CA CYS A 328 0.71 2.15 16.77
C CYS A 328 1.11 0.96 17.67
N TRP A 329 1.86 1.18 18.75
CA TRP A 329 2.24 0.10 19.67
C TRP A 329 1.06 -0.48 20.44
N ILE A 330 0.15 0.38 20.92
CA ILE A 330 -1.08 -0.06 21.60
C ILE A 330 -1.93 -0.88 20.62
N GLY A 331 -2.18 -0.36 19.42
CA GLY A 331 -2.95 -1.04 18.39
C GLY A 331 -2.36 -2.39 18.00
N SER A 332 -1.04 -2.47 17.85
CA SER A 332 -0.32 -3.72 17.59
C SER A 332 -0.52 -4.75 18.71
N GLY A 333 -0.34 -4.32 19.97
CA GLY A 333 -0.54 -5.18 21.13
C GLY A 333 -1.98 -5.71 21.25
N VAL A 334 -2.98 -4.84 21.05
CA VAL A 334 -4.39 -5.24 21.11
C VAL A 334 -4.76 -6.18 19.96
N CYS A 335 -4.34 -5.89 18.72
CA CYS A 335 -4.59 -6.79 17.59
C CYS A 335 -3.94 -8.17 17.81
N THR A 336 -2.73 -8.20 18.38
CA THR A 336 -2.03 -9.45 18.71
C THR A 336 -2.80 -10.24 19.76
N LEU A 337 -3.22 -9.58 20.85
CA LEU A 337 -3.99 -10.23 21.91
C LEU A 337 -5.29 -10.84 21.36
N VAL A 338 -6.06 -10.05 20.61
CA VAL A 338 -7.32 -10.51 20.00
C VAL A 338 -7.07 -11.70 19.07
N ALA A 339 -6.09 -11.61 18.18
CA ALA A 339 -5.78 -12.70 17.26
C ALA A 339 -5.33 -13.98 17.97
N LEU A 340 -4.53 -13.88 19.03
CA LEU A 340 -4.14 -15.05 19.82
C LEU A 340 -5.35 -15.65 20.54
N THR A 341 -6.22 -14.84 21.13
CA THR A 341 -7.45 -15.36 21.78
C THR A 341 -8.35 -16.07 20.78
N THR A 342 -8.53 -15.53 19.58
CA THR A 342 -9.33 -16.16 18.51
C THR A 342 -8.69 -17.45 17.99
N MET A 343 -7.35 -17.54 17.96
CA MET A 343 -6.66 -18.76 17.52
C MET A 343 -6.81 -19.94 18.49
N PHE A 344 -7.01 -19.66 19.78
CA PHE A 344 -7.12 -20.66 20.84
C PHE A 344 -8.54 -20.84 21.41
N SER A 345 -9.55 -20.21 20.80
CA SER A 345 -10.97 -20.38 21.13
C SER A 345 -11.62 -21.39 20.20
#